data_AF-H6NJJ5-F1
#
_entry.id   AF-H6NJJ5-F1
#
_cell.length_a   1.000
_cell.length_b   1.000
_cell.length_c   1.000
_cell.angle_alpha   90.00
_cell.angle_beta   90.00
_cell.angle_gamma   90.00
#
_symmetry.space_group_name_H-M   'P 1'
#
loop_
_entity.id
_entity.type
_entity.pdbx_description
1 polymer ?
#
loop_
_entity_poly.entity_id
_entity_poly.type
_entity_poly.pdbx_seq_one_letter_code
_entity_poly.pdbx_strand_id
1 'polypeptide(L)'
;MRNQGRRKLPVLAAAGLAAGLVFSSAAAAYPHPGGVHSEAQLASAKRNIAGGLQPWADAMKELIPRADFYLSEPPSASADFHVPGYYEDPAGHTGASEVLHTDVRAAYASALAYRLTGRTAYAEKAKAILNDWAFRNTAVSGTDGPLVMTYSGVGFIHAAELLRDYSGWSEADKTAFSNWLTNVYLARAANPIKTRSNNWGDWGIYGAMAAYYYKDDPVLLNAEITRLKNKIDSSIAADGSMPHEAGRGASGLWYTYFALAPMTAAAQIAKEAAGIDLFQWTSPGGRTIKQALDYLLFYMNRPDQWPYGANPRMPVSDEEWGYNLFEAMSDYYDEPAYKSFASVKGPIMYLASHFAWNFPSVTKGGLRLVDEKFDALTSTAAPRGWTVSKAANTSAVVWNTPTAADKSLKIWDTSTSGTASAVKVFPDQYGIIEAEWKFMYMALFPNARFGLKHAAVYAAELLTTASGLIYRSGTGSDIVLQTLSPEAWYTVKLIANPASDKTDVYVNGQLKASGVPFRSTVSALDRIEFAGGSGETGTFYIDQVKIMN
;
A
#
# COMPACT_ATOMS: atom_id res chain seq x y z
N MET A 1 79.82 38.09 9.78
CA MET A 1 79.99 38.03 11.25
C MET A 1 78.74 38.58 11.92
N ARG A 2 78.11 37.74 12.77
CA ARG A 2 77.26 38.02 13.94
C ARG A 2 76.26 39.21 13.99
N ASN A 3 75.03 38.82 14.33
CA ASN A 3 74.05 39.40 15.27
C ASN A 3 73.46 40.79 14.98
N GLN A 4 72.17 40.87 14.63
CA GLN A 4 70.94 40.73 15.45
C GLN A 4 70.46 42.07 16.02
N GLY A 5 69.30 42.51 15.53
CA GLY A 5 68.48 43.58 16.09
C GLY A 5 67.01 43.32 15.79
N ARG A 6 66.28 42.85 16.82
CA ARG A 6 64.84 42.54 16.83
C ARG A 6 63.98 43.71 16.32
N ARG A 7 62.98 43.43 15.48
CA ARG A 7 61.76 44.25 15.34
C ARG A 7 60.51 43.38 15.28
N LYS A 8 59.47 43.92 15.91
CA LYS A 8 58.21 43.32 16.35
C LYS A 8 57.33 42.88 15.18
N LEU A 9 56.65 41.74 15.32
CA LEU A 9 55.57 41.31 14.42
C LEU A 9 54.31 42.17 14.64
N PRO A 10 53.63 42.63 13.58
CA PRO A 10 52.22 42.98 13.65
C PRO A 10 51.36 41.75 13.34
N VAL A 11 50.34 41.53 14.18
CA VAL A 11 49.27 40.55 13.98
C VAL A 11 48.38 41.07 12.86
N LEU A 12 48.34 40.38 11.72
CA LEU A 12 47.27 40.55 10.73
C LEU A 12 46.10 39.66 11.12
N ALA A 13 44.96 40.28 11.45
CA ALA A 13 43.68 39.60 11.57
C ALA A 13 43.19 39.21 10.16
N ALA A 14 43.15 37.90 9.88
CA ALA A 14 42.51 37.37 8.69
C ALA A 14 41.00 37.30 8.94
N ALA A 15 40.23 38.19 8.31
CA ALA A 15 38.78 38.06 8.22
C ALA A 15 38.45 36.96 7.20
N GLY A 16 38.19 35.74 7.68
CA GLY A 16 37.66 34.67 6.85
C GLY A 16 36.17 34.90 6.59
N LEU A 17 35.82 35.24 5.35
CA LEU A 17 34.44 35.14 4.87
C LEU A 17 34.09 33.65 4.78
N ALA A 18 33.38 33.13 5.78
CA ALA A 18 32.69 31.86 5.66
C ALA A 18 31.44 32.09 4.79
N ALA A 19 31.56 31.83 3.49
CA ALA A 19 30.39 31.67 2.62
C ALA A 19 29.65 30.41 3.07
N GLY A 20 28.64 30.59 3.92
CA GLY A 20 27.69 29.54 4.25
C GLY A 20 26.93 29.14 2.99
N LEU A 21 27.35 28.05 2.36
CA LEU A 21 26.51 27.32 1.40
C LEU A 21 25.32 26.77 2.19
N VAL A 22 24.25 27.56 2.24
CA VAL A 22 22.92 27.05 2.59
C VAL A 22 22.51 26.18 1.41
N PHE A 23 22.75 24.88 1.52
CA PHE A 23 22.02 23.91 0.72
C PHE A 23 20.56 24.03 1.16
N SER A 24 19.77 24.80 0.42
CA SER A 24 18.33 24.61 0.42
C SER A 24 18.11 23.18 -0.05
N SER A 25 17.84 22.26 0.88
CA SER A 25 17.22 21.00 0.49
C SER A 25 15.87 21.39 -0.08
N ALA A 26 15.76 21.42 -1.41
CA ALA A 26 14.44 21.36 -2.04
C ALA A 26 13.74 20.19 -1.35
N ALA A 27 12.61 20.46 -0.68
CA ALA A 27 11.80 19.39 -0.15
C ALA A 27 11.55 18.43 -1.31
N ALA A 28 11.93 17.16 -1.15
CA ALA A 28 11.72 16.18 -2.19
C ALA A 28 10.21 16.15 -2.48
N ALA A 29 9.85 16.36 -3.75
CA ALA A 29 8.47 16.18 -4.19
C ALA A 29 8.02 14.74 -3.85
N TYR A 30 6.74 14.57 -3.56
CA TYR A 30 6.20 13.25 -3.29
C TYR A 30 6.23 12.39 -4.57
N PRO A 31 6.24 11.05 -4.44
CA PRO A 31 6.04 10.18 -5.59
C PRO A 31 4.67 10.45 -6.22
N HIS A 32 4.63 10.66 -7.53
CA HIS A 32 3.38 10.81 -8.28
C HIS A 32 3.32 9.83 -9.47
N PRO A 33 2.12 9.30 -9.82
CA PRO A 33 0.91 9.33 -9.01
C PRO A 33 1.12 8.63 -7.66
N GLY A 34 0.44 9.12 -6.63
CA GLY A 34 0.59 8.58 -5.30
C GLY A 34 -0.59 8.87 -4.37
N GLY A 35 -0.29 8.96 -3.08
CA GLY A 35 -1.28 9.13 -2.02
C GLY A 35 -2.04 7.83 -1.77
N VAL A 36 -3.04 7.54 -2.61
CA VAL A 36 -3.86 6.31 -2.53
C VAL A 36 -3.49 5.30 -3.63
N HIS A 37 -2.97 5.76 -4.77
CA HIS A 37 -2.59 4.91 -5.90
C HIS A 37 -1.15 5.18 -6.32
N SER A 38 -0.23 4.31 -5.92
CA SER A 38 1.17 4.44 -6.32
C SER A 38 1.42 3.86 -7.71
N GLU A 39 2.47 4.33 -8.39
CA GLU A 39 2.85 3.77 -9.69
C GLU A 39 3.19 2.28 -9.61
N ALA A 40 3.80 1.84 -8.51
CA ALA A 40 4.12 0.43 -8.29
C ALA A 40 2.85 -0.44 -8.21
N GLN A 41 1.81 0.04 -7.52
CA GLN A 41 0.51 -0.62 -7.40
C GLN A 41 -0.21 -0.69 -8.74
N LEU A 42 -0.22 0.40 -9.52
CA LEU A 42 -0.79 0.43 -10.87
C LEU A 42 -0.04 -0.52 -11.83
N ALA A 43 1.28 -0.59 -11.73
CA ALA A 43 2.09 -1.51 -12.52
C ALA A 43 1.81 -2.97 -12.16
N SER A 44 1.65 -3.31 -10.87
CA SER A 44 1.21 -4.65 -10.43
C SER A 44 -0.18 -4.97 -10.96
N ALA A 45 -1.16 -4.06 -10.81
CA ALA A 45 -2.50 -4.23 -11.33
C ALA A 45 -2.51 -4.55 -12.84
N LYS A 46 -1.75 -3.79 -13.64
CA LYS A 46 -1.62 -4.07 -15.10
C LYS A 46 -1.12 -5.47 -15.39
N ARG A 47 -0.10 -5.93 -14.67
CA ARG A 47 0.46 -7.29 -14.85
C ARG A 47 -0.56 -8.35 -14.47
N ASN A 48 -1.27 -8.17 -13.36
CA ASN A 48 -2.29 -9.09 -12.89
C ASN A 48 -3.48 -9.16 -13.86
N ILE A 49 -3.90 -8.01 -14.42
CA ILE A 49 -4.91 -7.94 -15.48
C ILE A 49 -4.43 -8.70 -16.73
N ALA A 50 -3.21 -8.44 -17.20
CA ALA A 50 -2.65 -9.09 -18.38
C ALA A 50 -2.50 -10.61 -18.20
N GLY A 51 -2.23 -11.05 -16.97
CA GLY A 51 -2.18 -12.47 -16.59
C GLY A 51 -3.54 -13.11 -16.33
N GLY A 52 -4.65 -12.38 -16.42
CA GLY A 52 -5.99 -12.90 -16.14
C GLY A 52 -6.24 -13.25 -14.66
N LEU A 53 -5.46 -12.67 -13.75
CA LEU A 53 -5.52 -12.98 -12.32
C LEU A 53 -6.67 -12.24 -11.63
N GLN A 54 -7.31 -12.91 -10.67
CA GLN A 54 -8.41 -12.35 -9.90
C GLN A 54 -7.93 -11.75 -8.57
N PRO A 55 -8.54 -10.64 -8.10
CA PRO A 55 -9.76 -10.01 -8.63
C PRO A 55 -9.52 -8.98 -9.76
N TRP A 56 -8.28 -8.69 -10.13
CA TRP A 56 -7.95 -7.60 -11.07
C TRP A 56 -8.61 -7.75 -12.44
N ALA A 57 -8.62 -8.96 -13.01
CA ALA A 57 -9.19 -9.21 -14.33
C ALA A 57 -10.70 -8.99 -14.37
N ASP A 58 -11.45 -9.45 -13.36
CA ASP A 58 -12.90 -9.20 -13.30
C ASP A 58 -13.20 -7.73 -12.99
N ALA A 59 -12.43 -7.09 -12.11
CA ALA A 59 -12.58 -5.66 -11.84
C ALA A 59 -12.34 -4.82 -13.11
N MET A 60 -11.43 -5.25 -13.99
CA MET A 60 -11.19 -4.60 -15.28
C MET A 60 -12.37 -4.75 -16.25
N LYS A 61 -13.01 -5.93 -16.30
CA LYS A 61 -14.24 -6.15 -17.10
C LYS A 61 -15.39 -5.26 -16.63
N GLU A 62 -15.36 -4.85 -15.38
CA GLU A 62 -16.32 -3.95 -14.76
C GLU A 62 -15.97 -2.46 -14.94
N LEU A 63 -14.69 -2.10 -14.91
CA LEU A 63 -14.23 -0.72 -15.06
C LEU A 63 -14.45 -0.19 -16.47
N ILE A 64 -14.08 -0.98 -17.49
CA ILE A 64 -14.04 -0.49 -18.89
C ILE A 64 -15.41 -0.11 -19.43
N PRO A 65 -16.48 -0.93 -19.30
CA PRO A 65 -17.81 -0.53 -19.77
C PRO A 65 -18.32 0.76 -19.13
N ARG A 66 -18.00 0.98 -17.85
CA ARG A 66 -18.36 2.21 -17.14
C ARG A 66 -17.56 3.41 -17.66
N ALA A 67 -16.25 3.24 -17.83
CA ALA A 67 -15.40 4.28 -18.42
C ALA A 67 -15.83 4.64 -19.85
N ASP A 68 -16.23 3.66 -20.66
CA ASP A 68 -16.80 3.86 -21.99
C ASP A 68 -18.13 4.62 -21.95
N PHE A 69 -19.03 4.29 -21.02
CA PHE A 69 -20.27 5.03 -20.79
C PHE A 69 -19.99 6.51 -20.48
N TYR A 70 -19.01 6.80 -19.60
CA TYR A 70 -18.68 8.18 -19.25
C TYR A 70 -18.06 9.00 -20.39
N LEU A 71 -17.59 8.37 -21.47
CA LEU A 71 -17.06 9.11 -22.63
C LEU A 71 -18.10 10.05 -23.24
N SER A 72 -19.40 9.71 -23.20
CA SER A 72 -20.48 10.55 -23.70
C SER A 72 -21.05 11.55 -22.70
N GLU A 73 -20.81 11.36 -21.40
CA GLU A 73 -21.44 12.19 -20.36
C GLU A 73 -20.78 13.58 -20.27
N PRO A 74 -21.54 14.69 -20.34
CA PRO A 74 -20.99 16.04 -20.26
C PRO A 74 -20.62 16.41 -18.81
N PRO A 75 -19.52 17.17 -18.59
CA PRO A 75 -19.22 17.75 -17.28
C PRO A 75 -20.32 18.70 -16.79
N SER A 76 -20.61 18.67 -15.50
CA SER A 76 -21.79 19.30 -14.90
C SER A 76 -21.47 20.26 -13.76
N ALA A 77 -20.26 20.83 -13.71
CA ALA A 77 -19.83 21.70 -12.61
C ALA A 77 -20.76 22.91 -12.38
N SER A 78 -21.11 23.16 -11.12
CA SER A 78 -21.89 24.32 -10.69
C SER A 78 -21.01 25.45 -10.16
N ALA A 79 -21.41 26.70 -10.39
CA ALA A 79 -20.67 27.87 -9.89
C ALA A 79 -20.65 27.94 -8.36
N ASP A 80 -21.80 27.68 -7.73
CA ASP A 80 -21.93 27.40 -6.30
C ASP A 80 -22.42 25.95 -6.14
N PHE A 81 -21.66 25.13 -5.43
CA PHE A 81 -22.08 23.79 -5.06
C PHE A 81 -22.84 23.84 -3.74
N HIS A 82 -24.16 23.98 -3.84
CA HIS A 82 -25.06 24.12 -2.70
C HIS A 82 -25.70 22.79 -2.31
N VAL A 83 -25.53 22.34 -1.06
CA VAL A 83 -26.21 21.14 -0.55
C VAL A 83 -26.91 21.43 0.79
N PRO A 84 -28.24 21.31 0.88
CA PRO A 84 -28.98 21.50 2.13
C PRO A 84 -28.70 20.35 3.12
N GLY A 85 -29.06 20.53 4.39
CA GLY A 85 -28.90 19.50 5.40
C GLY A 85 -29.75 18.28 5.10
N TYR A 86 -29.20 17.06 5.17
CA TYR A 86 -29.94 15.83 4.89
C TYR A 86 -31.18 15.68 5.78
N TYR A 87 -31.08 16.06 7.06
CA TYR A 87 -32.20 15.99 8.01
C TYR A 87 -33.23 17.12 7.85
N GLU A 88 -32.93 18.11 7.01
CA GLU A 88 -33.80 19.27 6.72
C GLU A 88 -34.53 19.06 5.38
N ASP A 89 -33.79 18.67 4.35
CA ASP A 89 -34.29 18.40 3.00
C ASP A 89 -33.56 17.20 2.37
N PRO A 90 -34.00 15.96 2.66
CA PRO A 90 -33.36 14.77 2.11
C PRO A 90 -33.37 14.72 0.58
N ALA A 91 -34.45 15.18 -0.06
CA ALA A 91 -34.59 15.11 -1.51
C ALA A 91 -33.69 16.14 -2.21
N GLY A 92 -33.65 17.38 -1.72
CA GLY A 92 -32.73 18.41 -2.20
C GLY A 92 -31.27 18.05 -1.94
N HIS A 93 -30.98 17.45 -0.78
CA HIS A 93 -29.64 16.93 -0.48
C HIS A 93 -29.22 15.87 -1.49
N THR A 94 -30.05 14.84 -1.71
CA THR A 94 -29.72 13.77 -2.67
C THR A 94 -29.55 14.31 -4.09
N GLY A 95 -30.46 15.17 -4.55
CA GLY A 95 -30.39 15.75 -5.90
C GLY A 95 -29.15 16.61 -6.12
N ALA A 96 -28.81 17.47 -5.14
CA ALA A 96 -27.64 18.33 -5.25
C ALA A 96 -26.31 17.55 -5.16
N SER A 97 -26.22 16.59 -4.24
CA SER A 97 -25.02 15.74 -4.08
C SER A 97 -24.72 14.93 -5.34
N GLU A 98 -25.75 14.48 -6.06
CA GLU A 98 -25.60 13.60 -7.22
C GLU A 98 -24.92 14.27 -8.43
N VAL A 99 -25.02 15.60 -8.54
CA VAL A 99 -24.29 16.39 -9.54
C VAL A 99 -22.78 16.18 -9.35
N LEU A 100 -22.29 16.31 -8.12
CA LEU A 100 -20.88 16.09 -7.81
C LEU A 100 -20.51 14.61 -7.91
N HIS A 101 -21.31 13.69 -7.37
CA HIS A 101 -20.97 12.25 -7.42
C HIS A 101 -20.80 11.76 -8.87
N THR A 102 -21.65 12.22 -9.79
CA THR A 102 -21.61 11.80 -11.21
C THR A 102 -20.31 12.21 -11.87
N ASP A 103 -19.94 13.48 -11.75
CA ASP A 103 -18.68 13.98 -12.32
C ASP A 103 -17.46 13.33 -11.66
N VAL A 104 -17.47 13.14 -10.33
CA VAL A 104 -16.36 12.49 -9.63
C VAL A 104 -16.20 11.03 -10.06
N ARG A 105 -17.30 10.26 -10.11
CA ARG A 105 -17.28 8.87 -10.63
C ARG A 105 -16.66 8.82 -12.02
N ALA A 106 -17.14 9.69 -12.91
CA ALA A 106 -16.68 9.75 -14.29
C ALA A 106 -15.20 10.10 -14.39
N ALA A 107 -14.76 11.17 -13.71
CA ALA A 107 -13.36 11.59 -13.72
C ALA A 107 -12.43 10.50 -13.18
N TYR A 108 -12.78 9.90 -12.04
CA TYR A 108 -11.91 8.94 -11.37
C TYR A 108 -11.87 7.59 -12.11
N ALA A 109 -13.03 7.06 -12.53
CA ALA A 109 -13.07 5.82 -13.32
C ALA A 109 -12.34 5.99 -14.66
N SER A 110 -12.54 7.12 -15.36
CA SER A 110 -11.82 7.38 -16.61
C SER A 110 -10.31 7.55 -16.38
N ALA A 111 -9.87 8.26 -15.33
CA ALA A 111 -8.44 8.40 -15.04
C ALA A 111 -7.78 7.04 -14.72
N LEU A 112 -8.46 6.17 -13.96
CA LEU A 112 -7.95 4.83 -13.67
C LEU A 112 -7.93 3.94 -14.92
N ALA A 113 -8.99 3.99 -15.74
CA ALA A 113 -9.05 3.27 -17.01
C ALA A 113 -7.94 3.73 -17.98
N TYR A 114 -7.63 5.03 -18.02
CA TYR A 114 -6.48 5.55 -18.75
C TYR A 114 -5.19 4.93 -18.24
N ARG A 115 -4.95 4.93 -16.93
CA ARG A 115 -3.71 4.37 -16.38
C ARG A 115 -3.57 2.91 -16.74
N LEU A 116 -4.62 2.10 -16.66
CA LEU A 116 -4.57 0.67 -16.91
C LEU A 116 -4.50 0.29 -18.41
N THR A 117 -5.07 1.10 -19.31
CA THR A 117 -5.15 0.78 -20.76
C THR A 117 -4.23 1.60 -21.66
N GLY A 118 -3.82 2.79 -21.23
CA GLY A 118 -3.15 3.79 -22.07
C GLY A 118 -4.06 4.51 -23.08
N ARG A 119 -5.37 4.24 -23.11
CA ARG A 119 -6.30 4.90 -24.05
C ARG A 119 -6.52 6.36 -23.67
N THR A 120 -5.99 7.28 -24.48
CA THR A 120 -6.03 8.73 -24.22
C THR A 120 -7.45 9.31 -24.14
N ALA A 121 -8.44 8.70 -24.79
CA ALA A 121 -9.85 9.12 -24.69
C ALA A 121 -10.35 9.19 -23.24
N TYR A 122 -9.92 8.25 -22.38
CA TYR A 122 -10.29 8.30 -20.97
C TYR A 122 -9.57 9.42 -20.21
N ALA A 123 -8.29 9.69 -20.52
CA ALA A 123 -7.57 10.82 -19.95
C ALA A 123 -8.20 12.16 -20.35
N GLU A 124 -8.62 12.29 -21.61
CA GLU A 124 -9.33 13.47 -22.11
C GLU A 124 -10.66 13.69 -21.38
N LYS A 125 -11.44 12.63 -21.13
CA LYS A 125 -12.69 12.73 -20.35
C LYS A 125 -12.43 13.19 -18.92
N ALA A 126 -11.51 12.54 -18.22
CA ALA A 126 -11.17 12.90 -16.85
C ALA A 126 -10.64 14.34 -16.75
N LYS A 127 -9.73 14.73 -17.65
CA LYS A 127 -9.25 16.12 -17.78
C LYS A 127 -10.39 17.10 -18.00
N ALA A 128 -11.32 16.80 -18.92
CA ALA A 128 -12.44 17.70 -19.22
C ALA A 128 -13.26 18.00 -17.97
N ILE A 129 -13.57 16.99 -17.16
CA ILE A 129 -14.32 17.16 -15.91
C ILE A 129 -13.51 17.93 -14.85
N LEU A 130 -12.22 17.59 -14.67
CA LEU A 130 -11.36 18.28 -13.69
C LEU A 130 -11.22 19.77 -14.02
N ASN A 131 -10.98 20.10 -15.29
CA ASN A 131 -10.92 21.48 -15.76
C ASN A 131 -12.27 22.18 -15.56
N ASP A 132 -13.37 21.48 -15.80
CA ASP A 132 -14.70 22.04 -15.66
C ASP A 132 -14.98 22.60 -14.26
N TRP A 133 -14.71 21.78 -13.25
CA TRP A 133 -14.81 22.19 -11.84
C TRP A 133 -13.78 23.26 -11.49
N ALA A 134 -12.52 23.11 -11.95
CA ALA A 134 -11.46 24.08 -11.69
C ALA A 134 -11.78 25.49 -12.18
N PHE A 135 -12.45 25.63 -13.34
CA PHE A 135 -12.75 26.92 -13.95
C PHE A 135 -14.13 27.47 -13.57
N ARG A 136 -15.14 26.62 -13.31
CA ARG A 136 -16.51 27.08 -13.05
C ARG A 136 -16.86 27.19 -11.58
N ASN A 137 -16.41 26.25 -10.74
CA ASN A 137 -16.84 26.21 -9.34
C ASN A 137 -16.05 27.20 -8.49
N THR A 138 -16.77 28.09 -7.79
CA THR A 138 -16.21 29.19 -7.00
C THR A 138 -16.70 29.21 -5.56
N ALA A 139 -17.74 28.44 -5.25
CA ALA A 139 -18.34 28.38 -3.92
C ALA A 139 -18.82 26.97 -3.57
N VAL A 140 -18.89 26.74 -2.26
CA VAL A 140 -19.53 25.58 -1.62
C VAL A 140 -20.43 26.16 -0.53
N SER A 141 -21.71 25.83 -0.55
CA SER A 141 -22.70 26.41 0.36
C SER A 141 -23.76 25.39 0.80
N GLY A 142 -24.64 25.80 1.71
CA GLY A 142 -25.60 24.91 2.37
C GLY A 142 -25.01 24.13 3.54
N THR A 143 -25.89 23.59 4.39
CA THR A 143 -25.52 22.96 5.67
C THR A 143 -24.56 21.78 5.48
N ASP A 144 -24.81 20.94 4.48
CA ASP A 144 -23.98 19.75 4.21
C ASP A 144 -23.00 19.95 3.05
N GLY A 145 -23.05 21.08 2.33
CA GLY A 145 -22.16 21.37 1.20
C GLY A 145 -20.67 21.11 1.48
N PRO A 146 -20.11 21.62 2.59
CA PRO A 146 -18.72 21.34 2.97
C PRO A 146 -18.42 19.85 3.15
N LEU A 147 -19.32 19.07 3.75
CA LEU A 147 -19.13 17.64 3.94
C LEU A 147 -19.18 16.90 2.59
N VAL A 148 -20.21 17.17 1.78
CA VAL A 148 -20.40 16.49 0.48
C VAL A 148 -19.26 16.80 -0.48
N MET A 149 -18.85 18.07 -0.57
CA MET A 149 -17.68 18.45 -1.37
C MET A 149 -16.43 17.71 -0.88
N THR A 150 -16.26 17.54 0.43
CA THR A 150 -15.05 16.87 0.95
C THR A 150 -15.05 15.36 0.67
N TYR A 151 -16.13 14.64 0.97
CA TYR A 151 -16.12 13.18 0.80
C TYR A 151 -16.24 12.74 -0.64
N SER A 152 -16.88 13.56 -1.50
CA SER A 152 -17.01 13.27 -2.92
C SER A 152 -15.84 13.86 -3.71
N GLY A 153 -15.59 15.16 -3.55
CA GLY A 153 -14.58 15.89 -4.31
C GLY A 153 -13.15 15.38 -4.13
N VAL A 154 -12.85 14.63 -3.07
CA VAL A 154 -11.55 13.93 -2.94
C VAL A 154 -11.27 12.99 -4.12
N GLY A 155 -12.31 12.44 -4.77
CA GLY A 155 -12.15 11.64 -5.98
C GLY A 155 -11.61 12.42 -7.18
N PHE A 156 -11.85 13.75 -7.24
CA PHE A 156 -11.17 14.59 -8.24
C PHE A 156 -9.67 14.69 -7.99
N ILE A 157 -9.25 14.73 -6.72
CA ILE A 157 -7.82 14.74 -6.37
C ILE A 157 -7.18 13.42 -6.79
N HIS A 158 -7.84 12.28 -6.57
CA HIS A 158 -7.34 10.99 -7.04
C HIS A 158 -7.26 10.89 -8.56
N ALA A 159 -8.27 11.41 -9.27
CA ALA A 159 -8.24 11.49 -10.73
C ALA A 159 -7.09 12.38 -11.23
N ALA A 160 -6.85 13.51 -10.56
CA ALA A 160 -5.77 14.43 -10.87
C ALA A 160 -4.38 13.82 -10.60
N GLU A 161 -4.21 13.07 -9.51
CA GLU A 161 -3.01 12.27 -9.25
C GLU A 161 -2.75 11.29 -10.39
N LEU A 162 -3.76 10.49 -10.78
CA LEU A 162 -3.63 9.53 -11.88
C LEU A 162 -3.28 10.19 -13.22
N LEU A 163 -3.72 11.43 -13.46
CA LEU A 163 -3.40 12.21 -14.66
C LEU A 163 -2.14 13.08 -14.55
N ARG A 164 -1.38 13.04 -13.44
CA ARG A 164 -0.26 13.96 -13.19
C ARG A 164 0.72 14.07 -14.37
N ASP A 165 1.06 12.93 -14.97
CA ASP A 165 2.03 12.83 -16.08
C ASP A 165 1.38 12.84 -17.47
N TYR A 166 0.06 13.01 -17.56
CA TYR A 166 -0.62 13.02 -18.85
C TYR A 166 -0.27 14.31 -19.61
N SER A 167 0.46 14.16 -20.72
CA SER A 167 0.94 15.29 -21.53
C SER A 167 -0.18 16.11 -22.17
N GLY A 168 -1.39 15.56 -22.31
CA GLY A 168 -2.57 16.28 -22.80
C GLY A 168 -3.22 17.20 -21.77
N TRP A 169 -2.79 17.18 -20.50
CA TRP A 169 -3.22 18.11 -19.46
C TRP A 169 -2.15 19.20 -19.27
N SER A 170 -2.47 20.42 -19.68
CA SER A 170 -1.50 21.51 -19.69
C SER A 170 -1.11 21.94 -18.28
N GLU A 171 0.10 22.50 -18.11
CA GLU A 171 0.53 23.06 -16.82
C GLU A 171 -0.36 24.22 -16.35
N ALA A 172 -0.95 24.97 -17.28
CA ALA A 172 -1.92 26.02 -16.97
C ALA A 172 -3.21 25.44 -16.36
N ASP A 173 -3.73 24.35 -16.92
CA ASP A 173 -4.92 23.67 -16.40
C ASP A 173 -4.63 23.01 -15.04
N LYS A 174 -3.47 22.36 -14.88
CA LYS A 174 -3.03 21.81 -13.58
C LYS A 174 -2.91 22.92 -12.52
N THR A 175 -2.41 24.10 -12.92
CA THR A 175 -2.35 25.28 -12.04
C THR A 175 -3.75 25.77 -11.67
N ALA A 176 -4.69 25.82 -12.62
CA ALA A 176 -6.08 26.17 -12.35
C ALA A 176 -6.74 25.20 -11.35
N PHE A 177 -6.53 23.89 -11.54
CA PHE A 177 -7.01 22.87 -10.60
C PHE A 177 -6.37 23.02 -9.22
N SER A 178 -5.05 23.23 -9.15
CA SER A 178 -4.34 23.48 -7.88
C SER A 178 -4.83 24.74 -7.15
N ASN A 179 -5.25 25.77 -7.90
CA ASN A 179 -5.87 26.98 -7.34
C ASN A 179 -7.29 26.72 -6.85
N TRP A 180 -8.10 25.94 -7.60
CA TRP A 180 -9.42 25.50 -7.14
C TRP A 180 -9.33 24.69 -5.85
N LEU A 181 -8.34 23.79 -5.73
CA LEU A 181 -8.07 23.06 -4.50
C LEU A 181 -7.83 24.00 -3.31
N THR A 182 -7.02 25.05 -3.49
CA THR A 182 -6.75 26.02 -2.43
C THR A 182 -8.00 26.83 -2.08
N ASN A 183 -8.64 27.43 -3.08
CA ASN A 183 -9.61 28.50 -2.89
C ASN A 183 -11.03 28.01 -2.61
N VAL A 184 -11.36 26.80 -3.06
CA VAL A 184 -12.69 26.22 -2.93
C VAL A 184 -12.65 24.96 -2.09
N TYR A 185 -11.98 23.91 -2.54
CA TYR A 185 -12.01 22.61 -1.85
C TYR A 185 -11.44 22.69 -0.42
N LEU A 186 -10.22 23.21 -0.25
CA LEU A 186 -9.60 23.35 1.08
C LEU A 186 -10.31 24.44 1.89
N ALA A 187 -10.44 25.65 1.35
CA ALA A 187 -10.93 26.80 2.12
C ALA A 187 -12.42 26.74 2.47
N ARG A 188 -13.26 26.14 1.62
CA ARG A 188 -14.73 26.13 1.79
C ARG A 188 -15.30 24.77 2.19
N ALA A 189 -14.55 23.67 2.02
CA ALA A 189 -15.04 22.33 2.34
C ALA A 189 -14.20 21.61 3.42
N ALA A 190 -12.97 21.20 3.10
CA ALA A 190 -12.19 20.31 3.98
C ALA A 190 -11.70 20.99 5.28
N ASN A 191 -11.13 22.21 5.20
CA ASN A 191 -10.59 22.89 6.38
C ASN A 191 -11.64 23.32 7.40
N PRO A 192 -12.83 23.80 7.01
CA PRO A 192 -13.89 24.14 7.97
C PRO A 192 -14.37 22.96 8.84
N ILE A 193 -14.23 21.72 8.37
CA ILE A 193 -14.83 20.55 9.06
C ILE A 193 -13.81 19.67 9.78
N LYS A 194 -12.50 19.76 9.46
CA LYS A 194 -11.45 18.84 9.95
C LYS A 194 -11.19 18.85 11.46
N THR A 195 -11.74 19.80 12.21
CA THR A 195 -11.64 19.86 13.68
C THR A 195 -12.82 19.22 14.41
N ARG A 196 -13.85 18.76 13.69
CA ARG A 196 -15.02 18.11 14.29
C ARG A 196 -14.64 16.75 14.91
N SER A 197 -15.29 16.41 16.02
CA SER A 197 -14.98 15.18 16.76
C SER A 197 -15.57 13.91 16.14
N ASN A 198 -16.52 14.04 15.21
CA ASN A 198 -17.17 12.93 14.51
C ASN A 198 -16.62 12.73 13.08
N ASN A 199 -17.25 11.85 12.29
CA ASN A 199 -16.90 11.51 10.90
C ASN A 199 -16.64 12.71 9.97
N TRP A 200 -17.24 13.88 10.21
CA TRP A 200 -16.94 15.07 9.42
C TRP A 200 -15.47 15.50 9.55
N GLY A 201 -14.93 15.35 10.76
CA GLY A 201 -13.52 15.62 11.02
C GLY A 201 -12.61 14.63 10.30
N ASP A 202 -12.98 13.35 10.27
CA ASP A 202 -12.22 12.30 9.57
C ASP A 202 -12.14 12.59 8.06
N TRP A 203 -13.27 12.97 7.44
CA TRP A 203 -13.31 13.40 6.04
C TRP A 203 -12.52 14.69 5.81
N GLY A 204 -12.64 15.69 6.69
CA GLY A 204 -11.88 16.92 6.60
C GLY A 204 -10.36 16.71 6.64
N ILE A 205 -9.89 15.82 7.53
CA ILE A 205 -8.47 15.43 7.62
C ILE A 205 -8.04 14.75 6.32
N TYR A 206 -8.78 13.72 5.87
CA TYR A 206 -8.45 12.98 4.67
C TYR A 206 -8.41 13.87 3.42
N GLY A 207 -9.45 14.68 3.22
CA GLY A 207 -9.53 15.60 2.10
C GLY A 207 -8.39 16.62 2.10
N ALA A 208 -8.06 17.18 3.26
CA ALA A 208 -6.93 18.10 3.38
C ALA A 208 -5.59 17.41 3.09
N MET A 209 -5.36 16.20 3.62
CA MET A 209 -4.16 15.43 3.35
C MET A 209 -4.00 15.10 1.86
N ALA A 210 -5.07 14.66 1.19
CA ALA A 210 -5.04 14.38 -0.25
C ALA A 210 -4.68 15.64 -1.06
N ALA A 211 -5.25 16.79 -0.72
CA ALA A 211 -4.95 18.05 -1.40
C ALA A 211 -3.51 18.53 -1.15
N TYR A 212 -2.99 18.42 0.09
CA TYR A 212 -1.62 18.81 0.40
C TYR A 212 -0.58 17.86 -0.19
N TYR A 213 -0.90 16.57 -0.32
CA TYR A 213 -0.09 15.62 -1.07
C TYR A 213 0.02 16.02 -2.55
N TYR A 214 -1.12 16.24 -3.23
CA TYR A 214 -1.14 16.65 -4.65
C TYR A 214 -0.38 17.96 -4.89
N LYS A 215 -0.40 18.86 -3.91
CA LYS A 215 0.26 20.18 -3.98
C LYS A 215 1.73 20.15 -3.54
N ASP A 216 2.29 18.99 -3.20
CA ASP A 216 3.66 18.85 -2.68
C ASP A 216 3.93 19.78 -1.47
N ASP A 217 2.98 19.87 -0.52
CA ASP A 217 3.09 20.72 0.67
C ASP A 217 3.39 19.88 1.94
N PRO A 218 4.68 19.65 2.26
CA PRO A 218 5.06 18.83 3.39
C PRO A 218 4.77 19.48 4.76
N VAL A 219 4.67 20.80 4.83
CA VAL A 219 4.42 21.48 6.10
C VAL A 219 2.98 21.25 6.52
N LEU A 220 2.04 21.53 5.61
CA LEU A 220 0.62 21.34 5.88
C LEU A 220 0.24 19.86 5.94
N LEU A 221 0.86 18.99 5.12
CA LEU A 221 0.63 17.56 5.22
C LEU A 221 1.06 16.99 6.57
N ASN A 222 2.25 17.35 7.08
CA ASN A 222 2.71 16.88 8.40
C ASN A 222 1.83 17.39 9.56
N ALA A 223 1.28 18.60 9.43
CA ALA A 223 0.31 19.11 10.40
C ALA A 223 -0.97 18.26 10.42
N GLU A 224 -1.45 17.81 9.26
CA GLU A 224 -2.62 16.94 9.17
C GLU A 224 -2.32 15.49 9.58
N ILE A 225 -1.12 14.95 9.35
CA ILE A 225 -0.68 13.66 9.91
C ILE A 225 -0.72 13.71 11.45
N THR A 226 -0.28 14.82 12.03
CA THR A 226 -0.36 15.02 13.49
C THR A 226 -1.82 15.07 13.95
N ARG A 227 -2.69 15.75 13.20
CA ARG A 227 -4.14 15.78 13.48
C ARG A 227 -4.76 14.40 13.40
N LEU A 228 -4.39 13.59 12.41
CA LEU A 228 -4.84 12.21 12.24
C LEU A 228 -4.43 11.34 13.43
N LYS A 229 -3.18 11.43 13.90
CA LYS A 229 -2.73 10.72 15.11
C LYS A 229 -3.57 11.07 16.34
N ASN A 230 -3.85 12.36 16.54
CA ASN A 230 -4.70 12.82 17.65
C ASN A 230 -6.16 12.36 17.47
N LYS A 231 -6.65 12.33 16.23
CA LYS A 231 -7.99 11.85 15.91
C LYS A 231 -8.13 10.36 16.22
N ILE A 232 -7.17 9.52 15.82
CA ILE A 232 -7.13 8.08 16.15
C ILE A 232 -7.17 7.87 17.68
N ASP A 233 -6.37 8.64 18.44
CA ASP A 233 -6.30 8.51 19.89
C ASP A 233 -7.61 8.92 20.61
N SER A 234 -8.29 9.93 20.08
CA SER A 234 -9.47 10.53 20.72
C SER A 234 -10.82 9.98 20.26
N SER A 235 -10.91 9.44 19.04
CA SER A 235 -12.18 8.96 18.47
C SER A 235 -12.45 7.47 18.72
N ILE A 236 -11.41 6.70 19.04
CA ILE A 236 -11.48 5.25 19.27
C ILE A 236 -11.42 4.97 20.77
N ALA A 237 -12.40 4.23 21.30
CA ALA A 237 -12.43 3.79 22.70
C ALA A 237 -11.58 2.53 22.93
N ALA A 238 -11.40 2.15 24.19
CA ALA A 238 -10.54 1.01 24.56
C ALA A 238 -11.02 -0.33 23.99
N ASP A 239 -12.33 -0.47 23.78
CA ASP A 239 -12.96 -1.64 23.19
C ASP A 239 -12.97 -1.61 21.64
N GLY A 240 -12.43 -0.55 21.03
CA GLY A 240 -12.45 -0.33 19.58
C GLY A 240 -13.70 0.39 19.07
N SER A 241 -14.72 0.63 19.90
CA SER A 241 -15.88 1.41 19.47
C SER A 241 -15.46 2.84 19.09
N MET A 242 -16.19 3.46 18.16
CA MET A 242 -16.08 4.89 17.86
C MET A 242 -17.32 5.61 18.41
N PRO A 243 -17.33 6.15 19.64
CA PRO A 243 -18.56 6.51 20.35
C PRO A 243 -19.44 7.56 19.64
N HIS A 244 -18.84 8.54 18.96
CA HIS A 244 -19.58 9.55 18.19
C HIS A 244 -20.31 8.98 16.97
N GLU A 245 -19.94 7.77 16.54
CA GLU A 245 -20.50 7.08 15.38
C GLU A 245 -21.39 5.92 15.82
N ALA A 246 -20.84 5.02 16.64
CA ALA A 246 -21.54 3.84 17.14
C ALA A 246 -22.80 4.22 17.93
N GLY A 247 -22.78 5.33 18.68
CA GLY A 247 -23.93 5.83 19.43
C GLY A 247 -25.12 6.30 18.58
N ARG A 248 -25.06 6.24 17.24
CA ARG A 248 -26.11 6.70 16.31
C ARG A 248 -27.20 5.66 16.04
N GLY A 249 -27.50 4.82 17.03
CA GLY A 249 -28.60 3.86 16.97
C GLY A 249 -28.44 2.84 15.85
N ALA A 250 -29.51 2.62 15.09
CA ALA A 250 -29.51 1.70 13.95
C ALA A 250 -28.50 2.11 12.85
N SER A 251 -28.18 3.40 12.71
CA SER A 251 -27.21 3.86 11.70
C SER A 251 -25.75 3.76 12.15
N GLY A 252 -25.49 3.30 13.38
CA GLY A 252 -24.16 3.37 13.97
C GLY A 252 -23.09 2.60 13.21
N LEU A 253 -23.39 1.40 12.69
CA LEU A 253 -22.45 0.64 11.85
C LEU A 253 -22.03 1.40 10.59
N TRP A 254 -23.00 2.01 9.90
CA TRP A 254 -22.74 2.81 8.71
C TRP A 254 -21.87 4.03 9.04
N TYR A 255 -22.16 4.74 10.13
CA TYR A 255 -21.35 5.90 10.54
C TYR A 255 -19.94 5.51 11.01
N THR A 256 -19.78 4.35 11.67
CA THR A 256 -18.45 3.82 12.03
C THR A 256 -17.64 3.49 10.78
N TYR A 257 -18.24 2.83 9.79
CA TYR A 257 -17.63 2.65 8.48
C TYR A 257 -17.26 4.01 7.84
N PHE A 258 -18.21 4.95 7.83
CA PHE A 258 -18.06 6.25 7.18
C PHE A 258 -16.97 7.12 7.82
N ALA A 259 -16.60 6.86 9.09
CA ALA A 259 -15.44 7.46 9.74
C ALA A 259 -14.14 6.68 9.49
N LEU A 260 -14.17 5.35 9.48
CA LEU A 260 -12.99 4.51 9.27
C LEU A 260 -12.46 4.57 7.83
N ALA A 261 -13.34 4.70 6.84
CA ALA A 261 -12.93 4.78 5.44
C ALA A 261 -11.97 5.95 5.16
N PRO A 262 -12.29 7.23 5.48
CA PRO A 262 -11.35 8.34 5.31
C PRO A 262 -10.15 8.25 6.26
N MET A 263 -10.32 7.75 7.49
CA MET A 263 -9.20 7.61 8.44
C MET A 263 -8.12 6.66 7.90
N THR A 264 -8.52 5.52 7.34
CA THR A 264 -7.60 4.53 6.76
C THR A 264 -6.99 5.02 5.45
N ALA A 265 -7.75 5.71 4.61
CA ALA A 265 -7.22 6.32 3.39
C ALA A 265 -6.19 7.44 3.70
N ALA A 266 -6.42 8.22 4.77
CA ALA A 266 -5.47 9.21 5.26
C ALA A 266 -4.21 8.55 5.85
N ALA A 267 -4.34 7.41 6.54
CA ALA A 267 -3.21 6.60 7.00
C ALA A 267 -2.34 6.09 5.84
N GLN A 268 -2.95 5.71 4.72
CA GLN A 268 -2.23 5.34 3.51
C GLN A 268 -1.44 6.54 2.93
N ILE A 269 -2.02 7.74 2.88
CA ILE A 269 -1.27 8.95 2.46
C ILE A 269 -0.09 9.22 3.41
N ALA A 270 -0.26 9.07 4.73
CA ALA A 270 0.83 9.25 5.68
C ALA A 270 1.99 8.25 5.46
N LYS A 271 1.64 7.00 5.13
CA LYS A 271 2.60 5.95 4.81
C LYS A 271 3.35 6.26 3.51
N GLU A 272 2.66 6.64 2.45
CA GLU A 272 3.27 6.95 1.14
C GLU A 272 4.14 8.21 1.20
N ALA A 273 3.67 9.26 1.88
CA ALA A 273 4.34 10.56 1.91
C ALA A 273 5.55 10.61 2.85
N ALA A 274 5.45 9.94 4.00
CA ALA A 274 6.39 10.12 5.11
C ALA A 274 6.91 8.79 5.69
N GLY A 275 6.52 7.64 5.15
CA GLY A 275 6.86 6.32 5.72
C GLY A 275 6.23 6.06 7.08
N ILE A 276 5.22 6.84 7.48
CA ILE A 276 4.57 6.74 8.79
C ILE A 276 3.45 5.71 8.69
N ASP A 277 3.75 4.47 9.11
CA ASP A 277 2.78 3.37 9.10
C ASP A 277 1.80 3.47 10.28
N LEU A 278 0.68 4.17 10.06
CA LEU A 278 -0.39 4.29 11.05
C LEU A 278 -1.27 3.04 11.18
N PHE A 279 -1.16 2.07 10.26
CA PHE A 279 -1.90 0.81 10.36
C PHE A 279 -1.34 -0.07 11.48
N GLN A 280 -0.01 -0.01 11.72
CA GLN A 280 0.66 -0.75 12.79
C GLN A 280 0.94 0.11 14.04
N TRP A 281 0.54 1.39 14.01
CA TRP A 281 0.83 2.33 15.09
C TRP A 281 -0.18 2.22 16.24
N THR A 282 0.33 2.33 17.47
CA THR A 282 -0.47 2.46 18.69
C THR A 282 -0.35 3.87 19.23
N SER A 283 -1.49 4.49 19.51
CA SER A 283 -1.56 5.83 20.06
C SER A 283 -1.09 5.91 21.52
N PRO A 284 -0.78 7.10 22.06
CA PRO A 284 -0.43 7.25 23.48
C PRO A 284 -1.50 6.72 24.45
N GLY A 285 -2.78 6.84 24.11
CA GLY A 285 -3.90 6.26 24.85
C GLY A 285 -4.12 4.76 24.63
N GLY A 286 -3.26 4.08 23.85
CA GLY A 286 -3.36 2.65 23.57
C GLY A 286 -4.46 2.30 22.58
N ARG A 287 -4.73 3.17 21.60
CA ARG A 287 -5.73 2.96 20.53
C ARG A 287 -5.04 2.65 19.21
N THR A 288 -5.68 1.82 18.42
CA THR A 288 -5.22 1.40 17.09
C THR A 288 -6.38 1.44 16.10
N ILE A 289 -6.08 1.71 14.83
CA ILE A 289 -7.05 1.59 13.74
C ILE A 289 -7.59 0.15 13.66
N LYS A 290 -6.73 -0.85 13.87
CA LYS A 290 -7.13 -2.27 13.84
C LYS A 290 -8.23 -2.58 14.86
N GLN A 291 -8.16 -2.08 16.08
CA GLN A 291 -9.22 -2.28 17.07
C GLN A 291 -10.58 -1.77 16.60
N ALA A 292 -10.63 -0.61 15.94
CA ALA A 292 -11.89 -0.08 15.40
C ALA A 292 -12.40 -0.87 14.19
N LEU A 293 -11.51 -1.35 13.31
CA LEU A 293 -11.86 -2.25 12.22
C LEU A 293 -12.40 -3.59 12.73
N ASP A 294 -11.74 -4.19 13.73
CA ASP A 294 -12.17 -5.43 14.38
C ASP A 294 -13.55 -5.27 15.04
N TYR A 295 -13.77 -4.13 15.72
CA TYR A 295 -15.07 -3.78 16.31
C TYR A 295 -16.17 -3.69 15.24
N LEU A 296 -15.92 -2.94 14.14
CA LEU A 296 -16.88 -2.83 13.04
C LEU A 296 -17.20 -4.20 12.45
N LEU A 297 -16.18 -5.02 12.14
CA LEU A 297 -16.35 -6.33 11.55
C LEU A 297 -17.12 -7.29 12.47
N PHE A 298 -16.86 -7.24 13.77
CA PHE A 298 -17.53 -8.07 14.76
C PHE A 298 -19.04 -7.92 14.68
N TYR A 299 -19.52 -6.67 14.65
CA TYR A 299 -20.95 -6.37 14.62
C TYR A 299 -21.56 -6.42 13.22
N MET A 300 -20.80 -6.18 12.16
CA MET A 300 -21.29 -6.47 10.80
C MET A 300 -21.55 -7.96 10.59
N ASN A 301 -20.78 -8.85 11.23
CA ASN A 301 -21.03 -10.30 11.22
C ASN A 301 -22.08 -10.75 12.24
N ARG A 302 -22.41 -9.90 13.22
CA ARG A 302 -23.35 -10.18 14.32
C ARG A 302 -24.28 -8.99 14.56
N PRO A 303 -25.07 -8.57 13.56
CA PRO A 303 -25.89 -7.37 13.66
C PRO A 303 -26.97 -7.48 14.74
N ASP A 304 -27.37 -8.70 15.10
CA ASP A 304 -28.26 -9.02 16.22
C ASP A 304 -27.67 -8.68 17.59
N GLN A 305 -26.35 -8.56 17.70
CA GLN A 305 -25.64 -8.23 18.94
C GLN A 305 -25.35 -6.73 19.09
N TRP A 306 -25.78 -5.89 18.14
CA TRP A 306 -25.47 -4.46 18.14
C TRP A 306 -25.99 -3.75 19.41
N PRO A 307 -25.12 -3.14 20.23
CA PRO A 307 -25.52 -2.64 21.55
C PRO A 307 -26.32 -1.33 21.52
N TYR A 308 -26.37 -0.65 20.37
CA TYR A 308 -27.01 0.68 20.26
C TYR A 308 -28.40 0.64 19.61
N GLY A 309 -28.93 -0.53 19.27
CA GLY A 309 -30.32 -0.65 18.80
C GLY A 309 -30.58 -1.92 18.01
N ALA A 310 -31.86 -2.28 17.89
CA ALA A 310 -32.28 -3.39 17.04
C ALA A 310 -32.16 -3.03 15.55
N ASN A 311 -31.89 -4.04 14.72
CA ASN A 311 -31.86 -3.94 13.25
C ASN A 311 -30.91 -2.82 12.75
N PRO A 312 -29.61 -2.88 13.06
CA PRO A 312 -28.68 -1.89 12.52
C PRO A 312 -28.70 -1.91 10.98
N ARG A 313 -28.46 -0.75 10.36
CA ARG A 313 -28.32 -0.61 8.91
C ARG A 313 -27.17 -1.49 8.46
N MET A 314 -27.47 -2.45 7.60
CA MET A 314 -26.52 -3.31 6.91
C MET A 314 -26.48 -2.96 5.43
N PRO A 315 -25.34 -3.21 4.73
CA PRO A 315 -25.27 -2.97 3.30
C PRO A 315 -26.29 -3.86 2.58
N VAL A 316 -27.11 -3.24 1.74
CA VAL A 316 -28.05 -3.95 0.86
C VAL A 316 -27.33 -4.52 -0.38
N SER A 317 -28.05 -5.22 -1.26
CA SER A 317 -27.45 -6.00 -2.36
C SER A 317 -26.67 -5.16 -3.38
N ASP A 318 -26.96 -3.87 -3.53
CA ASP A 318 -26.30 -2.92 -4.43
C ASP A 318 -25.31 -2.00 -3.71
N GLU A 319 -25.19 -2.12 -2.38
CA GLU A 319 -24.22 -1.39 -1.59
C GLU A 319 -22.96 -2.24 -1.34
N GLU A 320 -21.79 -1.61 -1.41
CA GLU A 320 -20.50 -2.27 -1.12
C GLU A 320 -19.76 -1.64 0.06
N TRP A 321 -20.41 -0.72 0.79
CA TRP A 321 -19.83 -0.13 1.98
C TRP A 321 -19.54 -1.22 3.02
N GLY A 322 -18.42 -1.06 3.73
CA GLY A 322 -17.84 -2.09 4.58
C GLY A 322 -16.99 -3.08 3.79
N TYR A 323 -17.54 -3.71 2.75
CA TYR A 323 -16.79 -4.68 1.92
C TYR A 323 -15.58 -4.03 1.23
N ASN A 324 -15.76 -2.83 0.67
CA ASN A 324 -14.68 -2.09 0.02
C ASN A 324 -13.55 -1.72 1.00
N LEU A 325 -13.91 -1.33 2.24
CA LEU A 325 -12.96 -1.04 3.30
C LEU A 325 -12.20 -2.31 3.70
N PHE A 326 -12.88 -3.42 3.97
CA PHE A 326 -12.20 -4.65 4.39
C PHE A 326 -11.39 -5.30 3.26
N GLU A 327 -11.77 -5.11 2.00
CA GLU A 327 -10.90 -5.51 0.90
C GLU A 327 -9.59 -4.72 0.92
N ALA A 328 -9.66 -3.39 0.99
CA ALA A 328 -8.47 -2.55 1.11
C ALA A 328 -7.64 -2.88 2.36
N MET A 329 -8.29 -3.07 3.51
CA MET A 329 -7.60 -3.36 4.77
C MET A 329 -6.94 -4.75 4.79
N SER A 330 -7.37 -5.68 3.93
CA SER A 330 -6.72 -6.99 3.79
C SER A 330 -5.29 -6.91 3.23
N ASP A 331 -4.90 -5.78 2.64
CA ASP A 331 -3.53 -5.55 2.17
C ASP A 331 -2.58 -5.15 3.32
N TYR A 332 -3.13 -4.54 4.38
CA TYR A 332 -2.37 -3.99 5.51
C TYR A 332 -2.36 -4.92 6.72
N TYR A 333 -3.43 -5.68 6.92
CA TYR A 333 -3.57 -6.61 8.03
C TYR A 333 -3.64 -8.04 7.52
N ASP A 334 -2.78 -8.89 8.06
CA ASP A 334 -2.84 -10.34 7.86
C ASP A 334 -3.98 -10.94 8.71
N GLU A 335 -5.20 -10.49 8.43
CA GLU A 335 -6.43 -10.89 9.13
C GLU A 335 -7.33 -11.65 8.16
N PRO A 336 -7.35 -13.00 8.21
CA PRO A 336 -8.17 -13.83 7.33
C PRO A 336 -9.65 -13.44 7.33
N ALA A 337 -10.17 -12.95 8.45
CA ALA A 337 -11.56 -12.51 8.56
C ALA A 337 -11.89 -11.32 7.63
N TYR A 338 -10.94 -10.40 7.39
CA TYR A 338 -11.16 -9.23 6.53
C TYR A 338 -11.33 -9.69 5.07
N LYS A 339 -10.42 -10.56 4.62
CA LYS A 339 -10.48 -11.15 3.28
C LYS A 339 -11.74 -11.99 3.10
N SER A 340 -12.10 -12.80 4.09
CA SER A 340 -13.31 -13.62 4.05
C SER A 340 -14.57 -12.77 3.94
N PHE A 341 -14.69 -11.72 4.75
CA PHE A 341 -15.83 -10.81 4.73
C PHE A 341 -15.94 -10.09 3.38
N ALA A 342 -14.85 -9.50 2.91
CA ALA A 342 -14.79 -8.80 1.63
C ALA A 342 -15.15 -9.70 0.45
N SER A 343 -14.68 -10.96 0.44
CA SER A 343 -14.86 -11.89 -0.69
C SER A 343 -16.31 -12.23 -1.05
N VAL A 344 -17.27 -11.89 -0.19
CA VAL A 344 -18.71 -12.01 -0.46
C VAL A 344 -19.16 -11.04 -1.56
N LYS A 345 -18.43 -9.94 -1.76
CA LYS A 345 -18.61 -8.94 -2.81
C LYS A 345 -17.33 -8.88 -3.63
N GLY A 346 -17.36 -9.31 -4.90
CA GLY A 346 -16.17 -9.31 -5.74
C GLY A 346 -16.49 -9.44 -7.23
N PRO A 347 -15.86 -8.65 -8.12
CA PRO A 347 -14.95 -7.54 -7.80
C PRO A 347 -15.70 -6.35 -7.17
N ILE A 348 -15.00 -5.55 -6.35
CA ILE A 348 -15.54 -4.35 -5.71
C ILE A 348 -15.11 -3.11 -6.49
N MET A 349 -16.13 -2.37 -6.95
CA MET A 349 -16.00 -1.11 -7.68
C MET A 349 -16.97 -0.11 -7.05
N TYR A 350 -16.58 0.43 -5.89
CA TYR A 350 -17.45 1.29 -5.11
C TYR A 350 -17.58 2.65 -5.76
N LEU A 351 -18.70 2.85 -6.45
CA LEU A 351 -18.96 4.04 -7.25
C LEU A 351 -20.07 4.92 -6.64
N ALA A 352 -20.51 4.70 -5.40
CA ALA A 352 -21.65 5.44 -4.86
C ALA A 352 -21.34 6.94 -4.63
N SER A 353 -21.18 7.37 -3.38
CA SER A 353 -21.16 8.80 -3.04
C SER A 353 -19.86 9.29 -2.43
N HIS A 354 -19.08 8.43 -1.77
CA HIS A 354 -17.86 8.84 -1.10
C HIS A 354 -16.63 8.09 -1.61
N PHE A 355 -15.53 8.81 -1.76
CA PHE A 355 -14.40 8.35 -2.55
C PHE A 355 -13.16 7.97 -1.71
N ALA A 356 -13.41 7.11 -0.72
CA ALA A 356 -12.37 6.36 -0.01
C ALA A 356 -12.45 4.87 -0.37
N TRP A 357 -11.33 4.29 -0.80
CA TRP A 357 -11.21 2.89 -1.22
C TRP A 357 -12.26 2.45 -2.25
N ASN A 358 -12.32 3.12 -3.41
CA ASN A 358 -13.33 2.88 -4.46
C ASN A 358 -13.00 1.72 -5.38
N PHE A 359 -11.71 1.45 -5.56
CA PHE A 359 -11.23 0.50 -6.54
C PHE A 359 -10.37 -0.62 -5.92
N PRO A 360 -10.68 -1.10 -4.70
CA PRO A 360 -9.75 -1.96 -3.96
C PRO A 360 -9.51 -3.32 -4.63
N SER A 361 -10.44 -3.80 -5.48
CA SER A 361 -10.22 -5.02 -6.27
C SER A 361 -9.22 -4.82 -7.41
N VAL A 362 -9.29 -3.72 -8.16
CA VAL A 362 -8.35 -3.45 -9.28
C VAL A 362 -7.05 -2.84 -8.80
N THR A 363 -7.05 -2.18 -7.65
CA THR A 363 -5.84 -1.64 -7.02
C THR A 363 -5.41 -2.47 -5.83
N LYS A 364 -5.83 -3.73 -5.75
CA LYS A 364 -5.44 -4.60 -4.64
C LYS A 364 -3.93 -4.68 -4.56
N GLY A 365 -3.37 -4.54 -3.35
CA GLY A 365 -1.98 -4.85 -3.08
C GLY A 365 -1.67 -6.25 -3.61
N GLY A 366 -0.44 -6.44 -4.09
CA GLY A 366 -0.02 -7.69 -4.72
C GLY A 366 -0.48 -8.92 -3.94
N LEU A 367 -0.91 -9.99 -4.62
CA LEU A 367 -1.43 -11.18 -3.95
C LEU A 367 -0.34 -11.72 -3.04
N ARG A 368 -0.54 -11.70 -1.72
CA ARG A 368 0.31 -12.45 -0.80
C ARG A 368 0.07 -13.94 -1.02
N LEU A 369 0.89 -14.53 -1.88
CA LEU A 369 0.92 -15.95 -2.19
C LEU A 369 1.45 -16.75 -1.00
N VAL A 370 2.40 -16.17 -0.26
CA VAL A 370 2.97 -16.70 0.99
C VAL A 370 3.26 -15.53 1.93
N ASP A 371 2.91 -15.67 3.20
CA ASP A 371 3.39 -14.82 4.31
C ASP A 371 3.61 -15.76 5.50
N GLU A 372 4.87 -16.05 5.81
CA GLU A 372 5.24 -17.04 6.81
C GLU A 372 6.30 -16.48 7.75
N LYS A 373 5.93 -16.38 9.02
CA LYS A 373 6.79 -15.94 10.13
C LYS A 373 7.13 -17.07 11.09
N PHE A 374 6.49 -18.23 10.99
CA PHE A 374 6.67 -19.37 11.91
C PHE A 374 6.34 -19.14 13.40
N ASP A 375 6.11 -17.90 13.85
CA ASP A 375 5.89 -17.50 15.25
C ASP A 375 4.74 -18.23 15.95
N ALA A 376 3.67 -18.52 15.21
CA ALA A 376 2.48 -19.19 15.73
C ALA A 376 2.69 -20.68 15.99
N LEU A 377 3.81 -21.25 15.55
CA LEU A 377 4.08 -22.68 15.64
C LEU A 377 4.94 -23.02 16.87
N THR A 378 4.75 -24.23 17.39
CA THR A 378 5.60 -24.77 18.46
C THR A 378 6.98 -25.11 17.94
N SER A 379 8.02 -24.80 18.73
CA SER A 379 9.40 -25.21 18.42
C SER A 379 9.48 -26.73 18.21
N THR A 380 10.36 -27.14 17.30
CA THR A 380 10.56 -28.51 16.79
C THR A 380 9.43 -29.08 15.92
N ALA A 381 8.32 -28.38 15.76
CA ALA A 381 7.25 -28.83 14.87
C ALA A 381 7.67 -28.71 13.40
N ALA A 382 7.04 -29.52 12.55
CA ALA A 382 7.13 -29.34 11.11
C ALA A 382 6.48 -27.99 10.71
N PRO A 383 7.05 -27.26 9.74
CA PRO A 383 6.46 -26.02 9.23
C PRO A 383 5.11 -26.29 8.56
N ARG A 384 4.05 -25.65 9.04
CA ARG A 384 2.67 -25.94 8.61
C ARG A 384 2.46 -25.56 7.15
N GLY A 385 1.98 -26.51 6.34
CA GLY A 385 1.69 -26.28 4.92
C GLY A 385 2.94 -26.09 4.05
N TRP A 386 4.09 -26.56 4.53
CA TRP A 386 5.32 -26.73 3.77
C TRP A 386 5.57 -28.23 3.58
N THR A 387 6.08 -28.60 2.41
CA THR A 387 6.53 -29.97 2.15
C THR A 387 7.99 -30.07 2.56
N VAL A 388 8.26 -30.86 3.60
CA VAL A 388 9.63 -31.14 4.05
C VAL A 388 10.10 -32.46 3.46
N SER A 389 11.25 -32.42 2.78
CA SER A 389 12.00 -33.61 2.40
C SER A 389 13.24 -33.70 3.29
N LYS A 390 13.54 -34.89 3.83
CA LYS A 390 14.71 -35.10 4.68
C LYS A 390 15.33 -36.47 4.44
N ALA A 391 16.64 -36.49 4.25
CA ALA A 391 17.45 -37.68 4.34
C ALA A 391 17.71 -38.08 5.81
N ALA A 392 18.37 -39.21 6.01
CA ALA A 392 18.86 -39.58 7.33
C ALA A 392 19.82 -38.50 7.86
N ASN A 393 19.71 -38.17 9.15
CA ASN A 393 20.53 -37.16 9.83
C ASN A 393 20.40 -35.74 9.26
N THR A 394 19.23 -35.41 8.72
CA THR A 394 18.86 -34.04 8.31
C THR A 394 17.46 -33.70 8.81
N SER A 395 17.14 -32.42 8.95
CA SER A 395 15.78 -32.00 9.30
C SER A 395 15.48 -30.55 8.94
N ALA A 396 14.20 -30.25 8.76
CA ALA A 396 13.65 -28.89 8.66
C ALA A 396 12.48 -28.75 9.66
N VAL A 397 12.64 -27.90 10.68
CA VAL A 397 11.65 -27.72 11.77
C VAL A 397 11.63 -26.28 12.26
N VAL A 398 10.52 -25.86 12.85
CA VAL A 398 10.41 -24.55 13.53
C VAL A 398 11.35 -24.52 14.74
N TRP A 399 11.97 -23.38 15.01
CA TRP A 399 12.91 -23.23 16.11
C TRP A 399 12.85 -21.83 16.72
N ASN A 400 13.17 -21.74 18.02
CA ASN A 400 13.20 -20.50 18.79
C ASN A 400 14.45 -19.66 18.49
N THR A 401 14.60 -19.25 17.23
CA THR A 401 15.65 -18.34 16.76
C THR A 401 15.00 -17.24 15.93
N PRO A 402 15.28 -15.95 16.18
CA PRO A 402 16.22 -15.43 17.17
C PRO A 402 15.72 -15.53 18.62
N THR A 403 14.41 -15.65 18.85
CA THR A 403 13.84 -15.73 20.21
C THR A 403 12.73 -16.79 20.31
N ALA A 404 12.13 -16.96 21.49
CA ALA A 404 10.96 -17.84 21.64
C ALA A 404 9.66 -17.20 21.09
N ALA A 405 9.61 -15.86 20.99
CA ALA A 405 8.48 -15.14 20.42
C ALA A 405 8.59 -14.98 18.90
N ASP A 406 9.82 -14.78 18.41
CA ASP A 406 10.21 -14.60 17.01
C ASP A 406 10.96 -15.86 16.55
N LYS A 407 10.26 -16.78 15.89
CA LYS A 407 10.73 -18.12 15.53
C LYS A 407 11.12 -18.18 14.06
N SER A 408 11.86 -19.20 13.69
CA SER A 408 12.27 -19.42 12.30
C SER A 408 12.23 -20.88 11.92
N LEU A 409 12.26 -21.16 10.62
CA LEU A 409 12.50 -22.49 10.10
C LEU A 409 14.00 -22.80 10.16
N LYS A 410 14.38 -23.72 11.04
CA LYS A 410 15.73 -24.28 11.12
C LYS A 410 15.86 -25.45 10.15
N ILE A 411 16.80 -25.34 9.22
CA ILE A 411 17.23 -26.43 8.35
C ILE A 411 18.65 -26.81 8.72
N TRP A 412 18.86 -28.08 9.05
CA TRP A 412 20.18 -28.60 9.41
C TRP A 412 20.46 -29.93 8.74
N ASP A 413 21.74 -30.16 8.51
CA ASP A 413 22.27 -31.32 7.82
C ASP A 413 23.57 -31.75 8.51
N THR A 414 23.61 -32.99 9.00
CA THR A 414 24.86 -33.62 9.46
C THR A 414 25.18 -34.87 8.65
N SER A 415 24.56 -35.02 7.48
CA SER A 415 24.78 -36.10 6.53
C SER A 415 25.85 -35.72 5.52
N THR A 416 26.55 -36.70 4.99
CA THR A 416 27.52 -36.53 3.90
C THR A 416 26.96 -36.96 2.55
N SER A 417 25.70 -37.43 2.48
CA SER A 417 25.13 -38.03 1.27
C SER A 417 23.67 -37.66 0.97
N GLY A 418 23.00 -36.89 1.83
CA GLY A 418 21.61 -36.45 1.59
C GLY A 418 21.32 -35.12 2.26
N THR A 419 20.23 -34.46 1.85
CA THR A 419 19.89 -33.10 2.30
C THR A 419 18.54 -33.02 3.02
N ALA A 420 18.30 -31.90 3.70
CA ALA A 420 16.95 -31.48 4.07
C ALA A 420 16.50 -30.31 3.18
N SER A 421 15.23 -30.28 2.80
CA SER A 421 14.61 -29.12 2.16
C SER A 421 13.20 -28.88 2.68
N ALA A 422 12.76 -27.63 2.54
CA ALA A 422 11.39 -27.21 2.75
C ALA A 422 10.89 -26.46 1.52
N VAL A 423 9.74 -26.87 1.01
CA VAL A 423 9.12 -26.31 -0.19
C VAL A 423 7.74 -25.76 0.15
N LYS A 424 7.46 -24.53 -0.29
CA LYS A 424 6.11 -23.95 -0.27
C LYS A 424 5.62 -23.78 -1.69
N VAL A 425 4.52 -24.47 -2.01
CA VAL A 425 3.84 -24.36 -3.31
C VAL A 425 2.78 -23.27 -3.22
N PHE A 426 2.65 -22.50 -4.29
CA PHE A 426 1.60 -21.52 -4.53
C PHE A 426 1.08 -21.69 -5.97
N PRO A 427 -0.09 -21.11 -6.33
CA PRO A 427 -0.62 -21.22 -7.69
C PRO A 427 0.38 -20.72 -8.75
N ASP A 428 0.35 -21.28 -9.96
CA ASP A 428 1.21 -20.85 -11.07
C ASP A 428 1.14 -19.33 -11.29
N GLN A 429 2.31 -18.70 -11.35
CA GLN A 429 2.48 -17.28 -11.64
C GLN A 429 3.18 -17.12 -12.98
N TYR A 430 2.53 -16.43 -13.91
CA TYR A 430 3.05 -16.18 -15.26
C TYR A 430 3.68 -14.79 -15.41
N GLY A 431 3.52 -13.91 -14.42
CA GLY A 431 4.04 -12.54 -14.39
C GLY A 431 5.12 -12.33 -13.32
N ILE A 432 5.43 -11.07 -13.04
CA ILE A 432 6.42 -10.71 -12.01
C ILE A 432 5.96 -11.24 -10.66
N ILE A 433 6.90 -11.83 -9.91
CA ILE A 433 6.71 -12.15 -8.49
C ILE A 433 7.84 -11.50 -7.68
N GLU A 434 7.49 -11.01 -6.50
CA GLU A 434 8.43 -10.54 -5.50
C GLU A 434 8.53 -11.58 -4.39
N ALA A 435 9.71 -12.17 -4.23
CA ALA A 435 10.00 -13.13 -3.18
C ALA A 435 11.03 -12.55 -2.21
N GLU A 436 10.64 -12.33 -0.96
CA GLU A 436 11.49 -11.82 0.09
C GLU A 436 11.56 -12.80 1.26
N TRP A 437 12.74 -12.98 1.84
CA TRP A 437 12.91 -13.75 3.07
C TRP A 437 14.16 -13.30 3.82
N LYS A 438 14.23 -13.67 5.09
CA LYS A 438 15.44 -13.57 5.91
C LYS A 438 16.13 -14.93 5.97
N PHE A 439 17.45 -14.92 5.94
CA PHE A 439 18.24 -16.11 6.26
C PHE A 439 19.45 -15.79 7.12
N MET A 440 19.88 -16.79 7.88
CA MET A 440 21.09 -16.74 8.70
C MET A 440 21.67 -18.14 8.82
N TYR A 441 23.00 -18.26 8.92
CA TYR A 441 23.70 -19.54 9.07
C TYR A 441 24.63 -19.50 10.28
N MET A 442 24.81 -20.65 10.94
CA MET A 442 25.62 -20.74 12.18
C MET A 442 27.11 -20.96 11.92
N ALA A 443 27.41 -21.78 10.93
CA ALA A 443 28.76 -22.15 10.54
C ALA A 443 28.73 -22.48 9.04
N LEU A 444 29.92 -22.52 8.41
CA LEU A 444 30.09 -22.76 6.98
C LEU A 444 29.13 -23.85 6.49
N PHE A 445 28.14 -23.47 5.67
CA PHE A 445 27.21 -24.41 5.05
C PHE A 445 27.18 -24.13 3.55
N PRO A 446 28.22 -24.54 2.81
CA PRO A 446 28.29 -24.36 1.37
C PRO A 446 27.19 -25.15 0.68
N ASN A 447 26.87 -24.76 -0.55
CA ASN A 447 25.89 -25.43 -1.40
C ASN A 447 24.44 -25.39 -0.91
N ALA A 448 24.12 -24.65 0.17
CA ALA A 448 22.73 -24.39 0.54
C ALA A 448 22.05 -23.59 -0.58
N ARG A 449 20.83 -24.01 -0.94
CA ARG A 449 20.09 -23.51 -2.11
C ARG A 449 18.82 -22.83 -1.67
N PHE A 450 18.55 -21.68 -2.28
CA PHE A 450 17.33 -20.91 -2.05
C PHE A 450 16.79 -20.42 -3.37
N GLY A 451 15.48 -20.36 -3.51
CA GLY A 451 14.87 -19.57 -4.57
C GLY A 451 13.63 -20.16 -5.20
N LEU A 452 13.28 -19.58 -6.35
CA LEU A 452 12.00 -19.74 -7.02
C LEU A 452 12.09 -20.81 -8.09
N LYS A 453 11.05 -21.64 -8.17
CA LYS A 453 11.00 -22.81 -9.05
C LYS A 453 9.70 -22.87 -9.84
N HIS A 454 9.76 -23.66 -10.90
CA HIS A 454 8.59 -24.29 -11.52
C HIS A 454 8.74 -25.79 -11.42
N ALA A 455 7.77 -26.49 -10.83
CA ALA A 455 7.88 -27.92 -10.58
C ALA A 455 9.21 -28.26 -9.85
N ALA A 456 10.11 -29.04 -10.47
CA ALA A 456 11.39 -29.43 -9.87
C ALA A 456 12.55 -28.48 -10.21
N VAL A 457 12.36 -27.52 -11.11
CA VAL A 457 13.44 -26.75 -11.75
C VAL A 457 13.57 -25.37 -11.11
N TYR A 458 14.78 -24.99 -10.70
CA TYR A 458 15.06 -23.64 -10.24
C TYR A 458 15.10 -22.67 -11.42
N ALA A 459 14.23 -21.66 -11.37
CA ALA A 459 14.23 -20.54 -12.28
C ALA A 459 15.21 -19.47 -11.79
N ALA A 460 15.05 -18.99 -10.55
CA ALA A 460 15.98 -18.09 -9.90
C ALA A 460 16.59 -18.81 -8.68
N GLU A 461 17.89 -19.09 -8.71
CA GLU A 461 18.59 -19.82 -7.65
C GLU A 461 19.69 -18.97 -7.03
N LEU A 462 19.69 -18.95 -5.71
CA LEU A 462 20.79 -18.49 -4.89
C LEU A 462 21.49 -19.69 -4.28
N LEU A 463 22.82 -19.58 -4.18
CA LEU A 463 23.66 -20.60 -3.57
C LEU A 463 24.62 -19.96 -2.56
N THR A 464 24.80 -20.61 -1.41
CA THR A 464 25.92 -20.27 -0.51
C THR A 464 27.22 -20.92 -0.99
N THR A 465 28.31 -20.20 -0.86
CA THR A 465 29.67 -20.67 -1.11
C THR A 465 30.54 -20.37 0.11
N ALA A 466 31.80 -20.80 0.08
CA ALA A 466 32.76 -20.43 1.11
C ALA A 466 33.05 -18.92 1.18
N SER A 467 32.75 -18.15 0.12
CA SER A 467 33.01 -16.71 0.03
C SER A 467 31.77 -15.84 0.20
N GLY A 468 30.57 -16.42 0.27
CA GLY A 468 29.32 -15.70 0.53
C GLY A 468 28.12 -16.24 -0.24
N LEU A 469 27.27 -15.33 -0.71
CA LEU A 469 26.07 -15.61 -1.47
C LEU A 469 26.29 -15.28 -2.95
N ILE A 470 25.89 -16.19 -3.83
CA ILE A 470 25.92 -16.01 -5.27
C ILE A 470 24.53 -16.19 -5.88
N TYR A 471 24.29 -15.56 -7.02
CA TYR A 471 23.22 -15.93 -7.94
C TYR A 471 23.76 -16.90 -8.98
N ARG A 472 23.08 -18.02 -9.16
CA ARG A 472 23.48 -19.07 -10.10
C ARG A 472 22.99 -18.72 -11.50
N SER A 473 23.92 -18.43 -12.40
CA SER A 473 23.57 -18.05 -13.77
C SER A 473 23.30 -19.27 -14.64
N GLY A 474 22.25 -19.21 -15.47
CA GLY A 474 21.96 -20.21 -16.50
C GLY A 474 22.81 -20.01 -17.76
N THR A 475 23.30 -18.78 -17.95
CA THR A 475 24.13 -18.37 -19.08
C THR A 475 25.33 -17.59 -18.55
N GLY A 476 26.52 -18.20 -18.59
CA GLY A 476 27.76 -17.57 -18.13
C GLY A 476 28.16 -17.94 -16.71
N SER A 477 28.98 -17.09 -16.08
CA SER A 477 29.50 -17.33 -14.72
C SER A 477 28.50 -16.90 -13.65
N ASP A 478 28.57 -17.55 -12.49
CA ASP A 478 27.79 -17.16 -11.31
C ASP A 478 28.14 -15.74 -10.85
N ILE A 479 27.15 -15.03 -10.29
CA ILE A 479 27.28 -13.62 -9.90
C ILE A 479 27.45 -13.55 -8.38
N VAL A 480 28.53 -12.94 -7.92
CA VAL A 480 28.77 -12.70 -6.49
C VAL A 480 27.87 -11.57 -6.01
N LEU A 481 27.04 -11.84 -4.99
CA LEU A 481 26.05 -10.87 -4.49
C LEU A 481 26.51 -10.19 -3.20
N GLN A 482 26.98 -10.99 -2.24
CA GLN A 482 27.25 -10.52 -0.89
C GLN A 482 28.20 -11.47 -0.15
N THR A 483 29.25 -10.95 0.47
CA THR A 483 30.02 -11.70 1.47
C THR A 483 29.16 -11.89 2.72
N LEU A 484 29.17 -13.10 3.25
CA LEU A 484 28.36 -13.50 4.40
C LEU A 484 29.21 -13.65 5.66
N SER A 485 28.61 -13.39 6.82
CA SER A 485 29.19 -13.62 8.14
C SER A 485 28.29 -14.56 8.94
N PRO A 486 28.85 -15.53 9.68
CA PRO A 486 28.07 -16.42 10.53
C PRO A 486 27.25 -15.61 11.54
N GLU A 487 26.09 -16.14 11.90
CA GLU A 487 25.16 -15.59 12.91
C GLU A 487 24.56 -14.21 12.55
N ALA A 488 24.86 -13.68 11.35
CA ALA A 488 24.24 -12.47 10.83
C ALA A 488 22.99 -12.81 10.00
N TRP A 489 21.91 -12.07 10.24
CA TRP A 489 20.70 -12.13 9.42
C TRP A 489 20.85 -11.28 8.16
N TYR A 490 20.47 -11.86 7.04
CA TYR A 490 20.41 -11.22 5.73
C TYR A 490 18.99 -11.25 5.22
N THR A 491 18.49 -10.11 4.73
CA THR A 491 17.23 -10.06 3.97
C THR A 491 17.55 -10.18 2.50
N VAL A 492 16.91 -11.10 1.81
CA VAL A 492 17.05 -11.33 0.38
C VAL A 492 15.72 -11.04 -0.28
N LYS A 493 15.74 -10.35 -1.42
CA LYS A 493 14.56 -10.15 -2.27
C LYS A 493 14.90 -10.48 -3.72
N LEU A 494 14.06 -11.29 -4.35
CA LEU A 494 14.05 -11.57 -5.78
C LEU A 494 12.83 -10.90 -6.41
N ILE A 495 13.02 -10.18 -7.53
CA ILE A 495 11.92 -9.72 -8.39
C ILE A 495 12.05 -10.50 -9.69
N ALA A 496 11.26 -11.55 -9.85
CA ALA A 496 11.44 -12.56 -10.89
C ALA A 496 10.27 -12.52 -11.88
N ASN A 497 10.55 -12.55 -13.18
CA ASN A 497 9.52 -12.55 -14.23
C ASN A 497 9.74 -13.70 -15.23
N PRO A 498 8.92 -14.76 -15.20
CA PRO A 498 9.03 -15.87 -16.15
C PRO A 498 8.69 -15.45 -17.57
N ALA A 499 7.85 -14.42 -17.79
CA ALA A 499 7.52 -13.95 -19.13
C ALA A 499 8.71 -13.29 -19.85
N SER A 500 9.62 -12.65 -19.11
CA SER A 500 10.84 -12.05 -19.66
C SER A 500 12.10 -12.88 -19.40
N ASP A 501 11.99 -13.96 -18.63
CA ASP A 501 13.11 -14.80 -18.17
C ASP A 501 14.18 -14.03 -17.38
N LYS A 502 13.77 -13.01 -16.59
CA LYS A 502 14.67 -12.09 -15.88
C LYS A 502 14.38 -11.98 -14.39
N THR A 503 15.43 -11.76 -13.61
CA THR A 503 15.39 -11.52 -12.16
C THR A 503 16.22 -10.30 -11.76
N ASP A 504 15.71 -9.49 -10.85
CA ASP A 504 16.52 -8.59 -10.01
C ASP A 504 16.77 -9.23 -8.65
N VAL A 505 17.98 -9.06 -8.11
CA VAL A 505 18.39 -9.62 -6.81
C VAL A 505 18.84 -8.51 -5.87
N TYR A 506 18.21 -8.46 -4.70
CA TYR A 506 18.54 -7.55 -3.62
C TYR A 506 19.03 -8.32 -2.40
N VAL A 507 20.02 -7.75 -1.70
CA VAL A 507 20.47 -8.24 -0.40
C VAL A 507 20.54 -7.04 0.55
N ASN A 508 19.87 -7.14 1.70
CA ASN A 508 19.69 -6.07 2.69
C ASN A 508 19.18 -4.76 2.06
N GLY A 509 18.19 -4.88 1.17
CA GLY A 509 17.57 -3.76 0.45
C GLY A 509 18.44 -3.14 -0.67
N GLN A 510 19.68 -3.59 -0.85
CA GLN A 510 20.56 -3.11 -1.91
C GLN A 510 20.45 -3.99 -3.15
N LEU A 511 20.27 -3.38 -4.33
CA LEU A 511 20.30 -4.06 -5.62
C LEU A 511 21.72 -4.59 -5.89
N LYS A 512 21.88 -5.91 -5.96
CA LYS A 512 23.16 -6.59 -6.20
C LYS A 512 23.30 -7.10 -7.63
N ALA A 513 22.19 -7.45 -8.27
CA ALA A 513 22.15 -7.86 -9.67
C ALA A 513 20.84 -7.40 -10.29
N SER A 514 20.88 -6.87 -11.51
CA SER A 514 19.69 -6.35 -12.18
C SER A 514 19.47 -6.97 -13.55
N GLY A 515 18.23 -7.36 -13.86
CA GLY A 515 17.81 -7.90 -15.13
C GLY A 515 18.59 -9.13 -15.55
N VAL A 516 19.06 -9.94 -14.59
CA VAL A 516 19.87 -11.11 -14.89
C VAL A 516 18.98 -12.25 -15.40
N PRO A 517 19.45 -13.05 -16.39
CA PRO A 517 18.67 -14.19 -16.87
C PRO A 517 18.36 -15.18 -15.74
N PHE A 518 17.24 -15.88 -15.84
CA PHE A 518 16.99 -17.05 -15.01
C PHE A 518 18.10 -18.09 -15.18
N ARG A 519 18.31 -18.89 -14.13
CA ARG A 519 19.14 -20.09 -14.19
C ARG A 519 18.60 -21.08 -15.22
N SER A 520 17.29 -21.21 -15.29
CA SER A 520 16.61 -22.07 -16.25
C SER A 520 15.29 -21.42 -16.63
N THR A 521 15.04 -21.36 -17.93
CA THR A 521 13.77 -20.84 -18.46
C THR A 521 12.62 -21.74 -18.03
N VAL A 522 11.55 -21.12 -17.53
CA VAL A 522 10.34 -21.79 -17.06
C VAL A 522 9.09 -21.08 -17.57
N SER A 523 7.99 -21.80 -17.73
CA SER A 523 6.71 -21.25 -18.19
C SER A 523 5.95 -20.47 -17.12
N ALA A 524 6.21 -20.74 -15.84
CA ALA A 524 5.58 -20.09 -14.70
C ALA A 524 6.49 -20.21 -13.46
N LEU A 525 6.12 -19.60 -12.35
CA LEU A 525 6.72 -19.84 -11.03
C LEU A 525 5.63 -20.32 -10.08
N ASP A 526 5.86 -21.41 -9.34
CA ASP A 526 4.81 -22.08 -8.57
C ASP A 526 5.26 -22.49 -7.15
N ARG A 527 6.51 -22.24 -6.80
CA ARG A 527 7.03 -22.56 -5.46
C ARG A 527 8.32 -21.83 -5.13
N ILE A 528 8.58 -21.75 -3.83
CA ILE A 528 9.88 -21.42 -3.26
C ILE A 528 10.43 -22.64 -2.50
N GLU A 529 11.74 -22.86 -2.62
CA GLU A 529 12.44 -23.91 -1.88
C GLU A 529 13.63 -23.33 -1.09
N PHE A 530 13.82 -23.86 0.11
CA PHE A 530 15.03 -23.70 0.90
C PHE A 530 15.61 -25.08 1.19
N ALA A 531 16.86 -25.31 0.81
CA ALA A 531 17.51 -26.62 0.91
C ALA A 531 18.94 -26.53 1.46
N GLY A 532 19.33 -27.55 2.21
CA GLY A 532 20.70 -27.79 2.65
C GLY A 532 21.67 -28.07 1.50
N GLY A 533 22.95 -27.98 1.81
CA GLY A 533 24.04 -28.29 0.88
C GLY A 533 24.27 -29.77 0.70
N SER A 534 24.22 -30.25 -0.54
CA SER A 534 24.52 -31.66 -0.85
C SER A 534 25.98 -31.97 -0.51
N GLY A 535 26.19 -32.98 0.36
CA GLY A 535 27.51 -33.44 0.76
C GLY A 535 28.21 -32.55 1.80
N GLU A 536 27.51 -31.56 2.34
CA GLU A 536 28.04 -30.59 3.31
C GLU A 536 27.22 -30.63 4.60
N THR A 537 27.87 -30.44 5.74
CA THR A 537 27.17 -30.33 7.02
C THR A 537 26.98 -28.88 7.41
N GLY A 538 25.84 -28.52 7.97
CA GLY A 538 25.62 -27.18 8.48
C GLY A 538 24.23 -26.92 9.02
N THR A 539 23.98 -25.66 9.38
CA THR A 539 22.68 -25.21 9.88
C THR A 539 22.42 -23.79 9.40
N PHE A 540 21.24 -23.57 8.83
CA PHE A 540 20.71 -22.24 8.56
C PHE A 540 19.27 -22.11 9.05
N TYR A 541 18.83 -20.87 9.13
CA TYR A 541 17.50 -20.46 9.55
C TYR A 541 16.88 -19.60 8.46
N ILE A 542 15.58 -19.78 8.24
CA ILE A 542 14.77 -19.00 7.32
C ILE A 542 13.61 -18.38 8.09
N ASP A 543 13.33 -17.12 7.82
CA ASP A 543 12.28 -16.38 8.51
C ASP A 543 11.65 -15.32 7.58
N GLN A 544 10.45 -14.83 7.93
CA GLN A 544 9.72 -13.77 7.26
C GLN A 544 9.62 -13.97 5.74
N VAL A 545 9.21 -15.17 5.32
CA VAL A 545 9.06 -15.51 3.91
C VAL A 545 7.80 -14.87 3.36
N LYS A 546 7.96 -13.97 2.41
CA LYS A 546 6.87 -13.26 1.72
C LYS A 546 6.99 -13.48 0.23
N ILE A 547 5.91 -13.95 -0.39
CA ILE A 547 5.80 -14.05 -1.85
C ILE A 547 4.59 -13.22 -2.26
N MET A 548 4.82 -12.23 -3.12
CA MET A 548 3.82 -11.31 -3.65
C MET A 548 3.80 -11.37 -5.18
N ASN A 549 2.66 -11.12 -5.82
CA ASN A 549 2.58 -10.93 -7.28
C ASN A 549 2.23 -9.49 -7.70
#